data_AF-A0A0Q6ZBH1-F1
#
_entry.id   AF-A0A0Q6ZBH1-F1
#
_cell.length_a   1.000
_cell.length_b   1.000
_cell.length_c   1.000
_cell.angle_alpha   90.00
_cell.angle_beta   90.00
_cell.angle_gamma   90.00
#
_symmetry.space_group_name_H-M   'P 1'
#
loop_
_entity.id
_entity.type
_entity.pdbx_description
1 polymer ?
#
loop_
_entity_poly.entity_id
_entity_poly.type
_entity_poly.pdbx_seq_one_letter_code
_entity_poly.pdbx_strand_id
1 'polypeptide(L)'
;MIYILAIGAGIAGAFGGWIGGILAATVAGIDVSSTAGVNGQLAVLAIGPAGAVVGMLAAIALTLVIKDGCRSLRDIWTKTSLVIAMIGILVAGTLGLRASAFNHLGLIATAPAVEFEIRLPATAASALSTGGRSQTQVELHTDQNQTLAQIDRNLQNANDGRFILRGHVPLEFRTAKRVVVINLPGQGYRAFRLRLPANPSPSNEFGPWHLPDRTGGGISTVFAVPDDAYAIRYRVL
;
A
#
# COMPACT_ATOMS: atom_id res chain seq x y z
N MET A 1 23.92 12.75 34.67
CA MET A 1 22.53 12.68 35.18
C MET A 1 21.64 13.85 34.75
N ILE A 2 22.17 15.07 34.55
CA ILE A 2 21.33 16.24 34.19
C ILE A 2 20.58 16.09 32.85
N TYR A 3 21.22 15.48 31.85
CA TYR A 3 20.58 15.23 30.54
C TYR A 3 19.41 14.24 30.64
N ILE A 4 19.48 13.24 31.52
CA ILE A 4 18.38 12.28 31.74
C ILE A 4 17.18 12.98 32.40
N LEU A 5 17.44 13.86 33.37
CA LEU A 5 16.40 14.69 33.98
C LEU A 5 15.79 15.68 32.97
N ALA A 6 16.60 16.27 32.10
CA ALA A 6 16.12 17.17 31.05
C ALA A 6 15.29 16.43 29.98
N ILE A 7 15.65 15.19 29.64
CA ILE A 7 14.83 14.33 28.76
C ILE A 7 13.50 14.00 29.45
N GLY A 8 13.52 13.59 30.71
CA GLY A 8 12.30 13.32 31.48
C GLY A 8 11.39 14.54 31.60
N ALA A 9 11.96 15.71 31.89
CA ALA A 9 11.25 16.98 31.93
C ALA A 9 10.74 17.39 30.54
N GLY A 10 11.50 17.13 29.48
CA GLY A 10 11.09 17.36 28.09
C GLY A 10 9.89 16.51 27.68
N ILE A 11 9.88 15.22 28.06
CA ILE A 11 8.73 14.33 27.83
C ILE A 11 7.50 14.85 28.59
N ALA A 12 7.64 15.18 29.87
CA ALA A 12 6.55 15.75 30.67
C ALA A 12 6.06 17.10 30.10
N GLY A 13 6.98 17.95 29.64
CA GLY A 13 6.69 19.21 28.97
C GLY A 13 5.99 19.02 27.63
N ALA A 14 6.30 17.95 26.88
CA ALA A 14 5.60 17.62 25.64
C ALA A 14 4.13 17.26 25.91
N PHE A 15 3.86 16.45 26.93
CA PHE A 15 2.48 16.12 27.32
C PHE A 15 1.73 17.36 27.82
N GLY A 16 2.35 18.16 28.70
CA GLY A 16 1.76 19.39 29.21
C GLY A 16 1.51 20.42 28.10
N GLY A 17 2.45 20.54 27.15
CA GLY A 17 2.34 21.41 25.99
C GLY A 17 1.29 20.96 24.99
N TRP A 18 1.12 19.65 24.80
CA TRP A 18 0.07 19.10 23.95
C TRP A 18 -1.32 19.44 24.50
N ILE A 19 -1.53 19.16 25.79
CA ILE A 19 -2.78 19.46 26.50
C ILE A 19 -3.01 20.98 26.52
N GLY A 20 -1.98 21.77 26.82
CA GLY A 20 -2.04 23.22 26.82
C GLY A 20 -2.36 23.81 25.45
N GLY A 21 -1.81 23.25 24.37
CA GLY A 21 -2.08 23.67 22.99
C GLY A 21 -3.54 23.38 22.58
N ILE A 22 -4.06 22.21 22.94
CA ILE A 22 -5.46 21.86 22.71
C ILE A 22 -6.41 22.76 23.52
N LEU A 23 -6.07 23.05 24.78
CA LEU A 23 -6.83 23.97 25.62
C LEU A 23 -6.80 25.40 25.06
N ALA A 24 -5.64 25.88 24.60
CA ALA A 24 -5.50 27.19 23.98
C ALA A 24 -6.31 27.30 22.67
N ALA A 25 -6.36 26.23 21.87
CA ALA A 25 -7.21 26.16 20.69
C ALA A 25 -8.71 26.29 21.07
N THR A 26 -9.13 25.60 22.13
CA THR A 26 -10.51 25.66 22.64
C THR A 26 -10.87 27.08 23.11
N VAL A 27 -9.96 27.74 23.84
CA VAL A 27 -10.14 29.14 24.29
C VAL A 27 -10.15 30.13 23.11
N ALA A 28 -9.41 29.83 22.04
CA ALA A 28 -9.40 30.62 20.81
C ALA A 28 -10.63 30.40 19.91
N GLY A 29 -11.64 29.64 20.37
CA GLY A 29 -12.88 29.38 19.64
C GLY A 29 -12.78 28.27 18.59
N ILE A 30 -11.70 27.47 18.61
CA ILE A 30 -11.58 26.28 17.77
C ILE A 30 -12.35 25.15 18.44
N ASP A 31 -13.45 24.69 17.82
CA ASP A 31 -14.28 23.62 18.36
C ASP A 31 -13.56 22.27 18.31
N VAL A 32 -13.07 21.82 19.47
CA VAL A 32 -12.35 20.55 19.64
C VAL A 32 -13.30 19.41 20.07
N SER A 33 -14.57 19.71 20.35
CA SER A 33 -15.54 18.71 20.85
C SER A 33 -15.94 17.68 19.80
N SER A 34 -15.79 18.01 18.51
CA SER A 34 -15.99 17.10 17.38
C SER A 34 -14.67 16.80 16.67
N THR A 35 -14.07 15.64 16.97
CA THR A 35 -12.86 15.15 16.29
C THR A 35 -13.11 14.81 14.81
N ALA A 36 -14.37 14.84 14.37
CA ALA A 36 -14.79 14.61 12.99
C ALA A 36 -14.85 15.90 12.15
N GLY A 37 -14.82 17.09 12.77
CA GLY A 37 -14.80 18.37 12.06
C GLY A 37 -13.39 18.83 11.69
N VAL A 38 -13.25 19.60 10.60
CA VAL A 38 -11.97 20.15 10.12
C VAL A 38 -11.24 20.94 11.24
N ASN A 39 -11.98 21.66 12.08
CA ASN A 39 -11.45 22.45 13.18
C ASN A 39 -10.96 21.59 14.36
N GLY A 40 -11.66 20.51 14.71
CA GLY A 40 -11.23 19.56 15.74
C GLY A 40 -10.03 18.72 15.29
N GLN A 41 -9.96 18.38 14.00
CA GLN A 41 -8.79 17.74 13.40
C GLN A 41 -7.58 18.70 13.40
N LEU A 42 -7.74 19.98 13.06
CA LEU A 42 -6.67 20.97 13.15
C LEU A 42 -6.13 21.11 14.59
N ALA A 43 -7.01 21.13 15.59
CA ALA A 43 -6.61 21.22 16.99
C ALA A 43 -5.79 20.01 17.46
N VAL A 44 -6.21 18.78 17.10
CA VAL A 44 -5.55 17.55 17.54
C VAL A 44 -4.30 17.21 16.70
N LEU A 45 -4.33 17.47 15.39
CA LEU A 45 -3.29 17.02 14.46
C LEU A 45 -2.22 18.09 14.14
N ALA A 46 -2.52 19.38 14.34
CA ALA A 46 -1.57 20.46 14.08
C ALA A 46 -1.23 21.28 15.33
N ILE A 47 -2.24 21.81 16.03
CA ILE A 47 -2.00 22.70 17.19
C ILE A 47 -1.48 21.91 18.38
N GLY A 48 -2.00 20.72 18.61
CA GLY A 48 -1.57 19.84 19.68
C GLY A 48 -0.07 19.48 19.59
N PRO A 49 0.41 18.91 18.48
CA PRO A 49 1.84 18.62 18.28
C PRO A 49 2.72 19.87 18.35
N ALA A 50 2.26 21.02 17.84
CA ALA A 50 2.99 22.28 17.97
C ALA A 50 3.13 22.70 19.44
N GLY A 51 2.05 22.61 20.22
CA GLY A 51 2.06 22.85 21.67
C GLY A 51 2.99 21.88 22.40
N ALA A 52 3.03 20.61 22.00
CA ALA A 52 3.94 19.62 22.55
C ALA A 52 5.41 20.01 22.36
N VAL A 53 5.79 20.46 21.16
CA VAL A 53 7.15 20.93 20.89
C VAL A 53 7.50 22.14 21.74
N VAL A 54 6.59 23.12 21.85
CA VAL A 54 6.82 24.33 22.67
C VAL A 54 6.97 23.98 24.14
N GLY A 55 6.08 23.15 24.70
CA GLY A 55 6.14 22.72 26.10
C GLY A 55 7.38 21.89 26.41
N MET A 56 7.80 21.05 25.47
CA MET A 56 9.04 20.27 25.57
C MET A 56 10.28 21.18 25.62
N LEU A 57 10.39 22.13 24.69
CA LEU A 57 11.50 23.08 24.65
C LEU A 57 11.53 23.95 25.91
N ALA A 58 10.37 24.43 26.37
CA ALA A 58 10.25 25.22 27.60
C ALA A 58 10.67 24.42 28.83
N ALA A 59 10.23 23.18 28.98
CA ALA A 59 10.59 22.33 30.12
C ALA A 59 12.08 21.95 30.13
N ILE A 60 12.67 21.70 28.95
CA ILE A 60 14.12 21.47 28.81
C ILE A 60 14.89 22.73 29.20
N ALA A 61 14.52 23.89 28.64
CA ALA A 61 15.17 25.16 28.94
C ALA A 61 15.07 25.51 30.43
N LEU A 62 13.90 25.34 31.03
CA LEU A 62 13.66 25.61 32.45
C LEU A 62 14.50 24.70 33.36
N THR A 63 14.57 23.40 33.04
CA THR A 63 15.35 22.42 33.81
C THR A 63 16.85 22.73 33.77
N LEU A 64 17.35 23.24 32.64
CA LEU A 64 18.75 23.63 32.47
C LEU A 64 19.05 24.97 33.15
N VAL A 65 18.14 25.96 33.06
CA VAL A 65 18.29 27.28 33.68
C VAL A 65 18.30 27.19 35.21
N ILE A 66 17.38 26.41 35.79
CA ILE A 66 17.27 26.24 37.26
C ILE A 66 18.52 25.57 37.85
N LYS A 67 19.16 24.66 37.10
CA LYS A 67 20.22 23.81 37.65
C LYS A 67 21.65 24.27 37.37
N ASP A 68 21.91 24.91 36.23
CA ASP A 68 23.28 25.34 35.86
C ASP A 68 23.53 26.84 36.09
N GLY A 69 22.53 27.65 36.45
CA GLY A 69 22.71 29.10 36.53
C GLY A 69 23.21 29.67 35.20
N CYS A 70 22.57 29.29 34.09
CA CYS A 70 22.98 29.61 32.73
C CYS A 70 23.35 31.10 32.57
N ARG A 71 24.66 31.38 32.47
CA ARG A 71 25.18 32.76 32.35
C ARG A 71 25.07 33.35 30.93
N SER A 72 24.67 32.57 29.91
CA SER A 72 24.65 33.01 28.51
C SER A 72 23.62 32.28 27.63
N LEU A 73 22.96 33.02 26.73
CA LEU A 73 22.03 32.52 25.71
C LEU A 73 22.64 31.45 24.80
N ARG A 74 23.95 31.51 24.54
CA ARG A 74 24.65 30.54 23.68
C ARG A 74 24.68 29.13 24.29
N ASP A 75 24.77 29.05 25.62
CA ASP A 75 24.82 27.77 26.34
C ASP A 75 23.45 27.08 26.33
N ILE A 76 22.37 27.86 26.42
CA ILE A 76 20.99 27.38 26.30
C ILE A 76 20.73 26.81 24.89
N TRP A 77 21.12 27.53 23.83
CA TRP A 77 20.93 27.06 22.45
C TRP A 77 21.68 25.77 22.15
N THR A 78 22.94 25.67 22.60
CA THR A 78 23.79 24.49 22.37
C THR A 78 23.26 23.26 23.09
N LYS A 79 22.82 23.41 24.35
CA LYS A 79 22.26 22.31 25.13
C LYS A 79 20.88 21.87 24.62
N THR A 80 20.06 22.82 24.16
CA THR A 80 18.73 22.52 23.58
C THR A 80 18.85 21.77 22.26
N SER A 81 19.76 22.18 21.36
CA SER A 81 19.97 21.50 20.07
C SER A 81 20.48 20.07 20.25
N LEU A 82 21.37 19.84 21.23
CA LEU A 82 21.87 18.50 21.56
C LEU A 82 20.74 17.54 21.99
N VAL A 83 19.81 18.02 22.82
CA VAL A 83 18.69 17.21 23.31
C VAL A 83 17.70 16.92 22.18
N ILE A 84 17.38 17.90 21.34
CA ILE A 84 16.55 17.69 20.14
C ILE A 84 17.19 16.65 19.23
N ALA A 85 18.51 16.74 18.98
CA ALA A 85 19.23 15.79 18.15
C ALA A 85 19.18 14.37 18.73
N MET A 86 19.38 14.20 20.04
CA MET A 86 19.25 12.89 20.69
C MET A 86 17.86 12.28 20.52
N ILE A 87 16.81 13.09 20.64
CA ILE A 87 15.43 12.60 20.51
C ILE A 87 15.10 12.29 19.05
N GLY A 88 15.57 13.12 18.11
CA GLY A 88 15.48 12.84 16.68
C GLY A 88 16.13 11.50 16.32
N ILE A 89 17.32 11.22 16.86
CA ILE A 89 18.01 9.94 16.66
C ILE A 89 17.22 8.78 17.27
N LEU A 90 16.65 8.94 18.47
CA LEU A 90 15.87 7.89 19.13
C LEU A 90 14.59 7.56 18.35
N VAL A 91 13.86 8.58 17.89
CA VAL A 91 12.63 8.39 17.09
C VAL A 91 12.96 7.78 15.73
N ALA A 92 13.98 8.30 15.03
CA ALA A 92 14.43 7.75 13.75
C ALA A 92 14.88 6.29 13.90
N GLY A 93 15.64 5.97 14.95
CA GLY A 93 16.06 4.61 15.26
C GLY A 93 14.88 3.68 15.54
N THR A 94 13.91 4.12 16.34
CA THR A 94 12.73 3.31 16.70
C THR A 94 11.83 3.08 15.48
N LEU A 95 11.58 4.11 14.67
CA LEU A 95 10.80 3.99 13.44
C LEU A 95 11.54 3.14 12.40
N GLY A 96 12.85 3.28 12.29
CA GLY A 96 13.69 2.47 11.40
C GLY A 96 13.68 0.99 11.78
N LEU A 97 13.83 0.68 13.08
CA LEU A 97 13.73 -0.69 13.61
C LEU A 97 12.32 -1.26 13.44
N ARG A 98 11.27 -0.46 13.65
CA ARG A 98 9.89 -0.88 13.40
C ARG A 98 9.66 -1.19 11.94
N ALA A 99 10.12 -0.32 11.03
CA ALA A 99 10.01 -0.52 9.60
C ALA A 99 10.79 -1.76 9.13
N SER A 100 12.01 -1.97 9.62
CA SER A 100 12.80 -3.15 9.28
C SER A 100 12.20 -4.42 9.87
N ALA A 101 11.68 -4.40 11.10
CA ALA A 101 10.99 -5.52 11.71
C ALA A 101 9.74 -5.90 10.89
N PHE A 102 8.92 -4.94 10.48
CA PHE A 102 7.76 -5.24 9.65
C PHE A 102 8.11 -5.75 8.25
N ASN A 103 9.21 -5.29 7.67
CA ASN A 103 9.72 -5.82 6.41
C ASN A 103 10.21 -7.27 6.61
N HIS A 104 10.96 -7.54 7.68
CA HIS A 104 11.50 -8.86 7.98
C HIS A 104 10.43 -9.88 8.38
N LEU A 105 9.38 -9.42 9.06
CA LEU A 105 8.18 -10.21 9.39
C LEU A 105 7.23 -10.36 8.20
N GLY A 106 7.51 -9.72 7.06
CA GLY A 106 6.70 -9.79 5.85
C GLY A 106 5.29 -9.19 6.00
N LEU A 107 5.10 -8.30 6.99
CA LEU A 107 3.84 -7.60 7.24
C LEU A 107 3.67 -6.34 6.36
N ILE A 108 4.79 -5.77 5.89
CA ILE A 108 4.81 -4.68 4.89
C ILE A 108 5.30 -5.21 3.52
N ALA A 109 5.46 -6.53 3.36
CA ALA A 109 5.75 -7.08 2.04
C ALA A 109 4.56 -6.75 1.12
N THR A 110 4.79 -5.88 0.13
CA THR A 110 3.83 -5.59 -0.94
C THR A 110 3.25 -6.91 -1.41
N ALA A 111 1.92 -7.03 -1.40
CA ALA A 111 1.27 -8.27 -1.81
C ALA A 111 1.79 -8.65 -3.21
N PRO A 112 2.38 -9.85 -3.38
CA PRO A 112 2.98 -10.24 -4.65
C PRO A 112 1.91 -10.12 -5.73
N ALA A 113 2.22 -9.49 -6.85
CA ALA A 113 1.27 -9.36 -7.95
C ALA A 113 1.59 -10.42 -9.02
N VAL A 114 0.58 -10.91 -9.72
CA VAL A 114 0.79 -11.77 -10.89
C VAL A 114 0.52 -10.96 -12.13
N GLU A 115 1.54 -10.84 -12.97
CA GLU A 115 1.37 -10.37 -14.33
C GLU A 115 1.07 -11.58 -15.22
N PHE A 116 0.00 -11.48 -15.99
CA PHE A 116 -0.42 -12.53 -16.91
C PHE A 116 -0.51 -12.01 -18.32
N GLU A 117 -0.27 -12.94 -19.24
CA GLU A 117 -0.51 -12.74 -20.66
C GLU A 117 -1.46 -13.82 -21.16
N ILE A 118 -2.53 -13.40 -21.82
CA ILE A 118 -3.53 -14.29 -22.41
C ILE A 118 -3.45 -14.15 -23.92
N ARG A 119 -3.16 -15.27 -24.61
CA ARG A 119 -3.30 -15.39 -26.06
C ARG A 119 -4.78 -15.56 -26.41
N LEU A 120 -5.19 -14.77 -27.39
CA LEU A 120 -6.55 -14.71 -27.92
C LEU A 120 -6.51 -14.98 -29.43
N PRO A 121 -7.48 -15.73 -29.98
CA PRO A 121 -7.65 -15.85 -31.42
C PRO A 121 -8.05 -14.50 -32.03
N ALA A 122 -7.75 -14.31 -33.32
CA ALA A 122 -8.05 -13.07 -34.04
C ALA A 122 -9.54 -12.67 -33.96
N THR A 123 -10.45 -13.65 -33.96
CA THR A 123 -11.90 -13.42 -33.82
C THR A 123 -12.28 -12.78 -32.49
N ALA A 124 -11.65 -13.22 -31.38
CA ALA A 124 -11.85 -12.63 -30.06
C ALA A 124 -11.25 -11.23 -29.96
N ALA A 125 -10.07 -11.04 -30.55
CA ALA A 125 -9.38 -9.74 -30.57
C ALA A 125 -10.13 -8.69 -31.39
N SER A 126 -10.76 -9.10 -32.50
CA SER A 126 -11.64 -8.23 -33.28
C SER A 126 -12.86 -7.79 -32.48
N ALA A 127 -13.52 -8.71 -31.76
CA ALA A 127 -14.66 -8.40 -30.89
C ALA A 127 -14.30 -7.44 -29.74
N LEU A 128 -13.09 -7.57 -29.18
CA LEU A 128 -12.53 -6.59 -28.25
C LEU A 128 -12.34 -5.23 -28.91
N SER A 129 -11.89 -5.20 -30.16
CA SER A 129 -11.55 -3.96 -30.85
C SER A 129 -12.75 -3.13 -31.29
N THR A 130 -13.89 -3.76 -31.63
CA THR A 130 -15.10 -3.12 -32.16
C THR A 130 -16.11 -2.62 -31.11
N GLY A 131 -15.77 -2.66 -29.81
CA GLY A 131 -16.61 -2.08 -28.75
C GLY A 131 -16.79 -2.96 -27.51
N GLY A 132 -16.35 -4.21 -27.54
CA GLY A 132 -16.45 -5.16 -26.43
C GLY A 132 -15.49 -4.93 -25.25
N ARG A 133 -14.59 -3.93 -25.32
CA ARG A 133 -13.56 -3.71 -24.27
C ARG A 133 -14.17 -3.43 -22.89
N SER A 134 -15.21 -2.61 -22.82
CA SER A 134 -15.84 -2.25 -21.54
C SER A 134 -16.58 -3.42 -20.87
N GLN A 135 -16.89 -4.46 -21.64
CA GLN A 135 -17.57 -5.67 -21.17
C GLN A 135 -16.59 -6.83 -20.92
N THR A 136 -15.30 -6.63 -21.20
CA THR A 136 -14.29 -7.65 -20.97
C THR A 136 -13.80 -7.54 -19.54
N GLN A 137 -14.01 -8.62 -18.78
CA GLN A 137 -13.62 -8.69 -17.38
C GLN A 137 -12.67 -9.87 -17.22
N VAL A 138 -11.52 -9.59 -16.62
CA VAL A 138 -10.59 -10.62 -16.17
C VAL A 138 -10.56 -10.56 -14.66
N GLU A 139 -10.92 -11.66 -14.02
CA GLU A 139 -11.03 -11.75 -12.57
C GLU A 139 -10.14 -12.86 -12.05
N LEU A 140 -9.49 -12.62 -10.91
CA LEU A 140 -8.83 -13.64 -10.14
C LEU A 140 -9.81 -14.13 -9.08
N HIS A 141 -10.20 -15.40 -9.19
CA HIS A 141 -11.00 -16.10 -8.21
C HIS A 141 -10.06 -16.89 -7.29
N THR A 142 -10.17 -16.59 -6.00
CA THR A 142 -9.53 -17.35 -4.93
C THR A 142 -10.62 -18.04 -4.10
N ASP A 143 -10.22 -18.92 -3.18
CA ASP A 143 -11.14 -19.56 -2.24
C ASP A 143 -11.76 -18.57 -1.23
N GLN A 144 -11.20 -17.37 -1.11
CA GLN A 144 -11.64 -16.36 -0.15
C GLN A 144 -12.27 -15.11 -0.80
N ASN A 145 -11.87 -14.77 -2.02
CA ASN A 145 -12.31 -13.54 -2.68
C ASN A 145 -12.23 -13.59 -4.21
N GLN A 146 -12.89 -12.65 -4.86
CA GLN A 146 -12.79 -12.35 -6.28
C GLN A 146 -12.19 -10.95 -6.46
N THR A 147 -11.10 -10.85 -7.22
CA THR A 147 -10.39 -9.58 -7.45
C THR A 147 -10.34 -9.30 -8.95
N LEU A 148 -10.76 -8.10 -9.36
CA LEU A 148 -10.68 -7.69 -10.76
C LEU A 148 -9.22 -7.41 -11.14
N ALA A 149 -8.78 -7.96 -12.27
CA ALA A 149 -7.46 -7.69 -12.81
C ALA A 149 -7.41 -6.33 -13.52
N GLN A 150 -6.26 -5.68 -13.43
CA GLN A 150 -5.96 -4.49 -14.22
C GLN A 150 -5.41 -4.92 -15.57
N ILE A 151 -6.12 -4.56 -16.64
CA ILE A 151 -5.80 -4.99 -18.00
C ILE A 151 -5.14 -3.84 -18.75
N ASP A 152 -4.05 -4.14 -19.47
CA ASP A 152 -3.43 -3.17 -20.37
C ASP A 152 -4.36 -2.88 -21.55
N ARG A 153 -4.50 -1.58 -21.86
CA ARG A 153 -5.38 -1.14 -22.96
C ARG A 153 -4.90 -1.54 -24.35
N ASN A 154 -3.64 -1.95 -24.46
CA ASN A 154 -3.00 -2.29 -25.73
C ASN A 154 -2.96 -3.81 -25.93
N LEU A 155 -3.68 -4.28 -26.96
CA LEU A 155 -3.51 -5.63 -27.47
C LEU A 155 -2.20 -5.70 -28.27
N GLN A 156 -1.31 -6.61 -27.90
CA GLN A 156 -0.08 -6.84 -28.65
C GLN A 156 -0.31 -7.94 -29.69
N ASN A 157 0.28 -7.80 -30.87
CA ASN A 157 0.25 -8.88 -31.85
C ASN A 157 1.29 -9.93 -31.46
N ALA A 158 0.86 -11.17 -31.28
CA ALA A 158 1.77 -12.29 -31.17
C ALA A 158 2.35 -12.58 -32.56
N ASN A 159 3.61 -13.00 -32.61
CA ASN A 159 4.29 -13.39 -33.86
C ASN A 159 3.58 -14.50 -34.66
N ASP A 160 2.57 -15.14 -34.08
CA ASP A 160 1.78 -16.25 -34.61
C ASP A 160 0.38 -15.82 -35.12
N GLY A 161 0.17 -14.51 -35.37
CA GLY A 161 -1.12 -13.97 -35.85
C GLY A 161 -2.25 -13.97 -34.82
N ARG A 162 -1.93 -14.28 -33.56
CA ARG A 162 -2.82 -14.23 -32.38
C ARG A 162 -2.60 -12.91 -31.63
N PHE A 163 -3.52 -12.51 -30.78
CA PHE A 163 -3.35 -11.29 -29.97
C PHE A 163 -3.04 -11.64 -28.52
N ILE A 164 -2.24 -10.82 -27.86
CA ILE A 164 -1.86 -10.95 -26.46
C ILE A 164 -2.55 -9.84 -25.67
N LEU A 165 -3.36 -10.26 -24.70
CA LEU A 165 -3.92 -9.41 -23.67
C LEU A 165 -3.03 -9.51 -22.44
N ARG A 166 -2.46 -8.39 -22.01
CA ARG A 166 -1.66 -8.32 -20.79
C ARG A 166 -2.45 -7.70 -19.65
N GLY A 167 -2.17 -8.13 -18.44
CA GLY A 167 -2.72 -7.54 -17.25
C GLY A 167 -2.00 -8.00 -16.01
N HIS A 168 -2.33 -7.37 -14.88
CA HIS A 168 -1.81 -7.76 -13.58
C HIS A 168 -2.92 -7.83 -12.56
N VAL A 169 -2.74 -8.70 -11.57
CA VAL A 169 -3.68 -8.86 -10.47
C VAL A 169 -2.92 -9.04 -9.15
N PRO A 170 -3.23 -8.28 -8.09
CA PRO A 170 -2.58 -8.45 -6.81
C PRO A 170 -3.00 -9.79 -6.17
N LEU A 171 -2.04 -10.50 -5.57
CA LEU A 171 -2.31 -11.70 -4.76
C LEU A 171 -2.41 -11.31 -3.29
N GLU A 172 -3.55 -10.75 -2.92
CA GLU A 172 -3.82 -10.34 -1.53
C GLU A 172 -3.85 -11.54 -0.56
N PHE A 173 -4.22 -12.72 -1.06
CA PHE A 173 -4.37 -13.93 -0.26
C PHE A 173 -3.31 -14.99 -0.56
N ARG A 174 -2.74 -15.55 0.51
CA ARG A 174 -1.74 -16.63 0.47
C ARG A 174 -2.39 -18.01 0.28
N THR A 175 -3.02 -18.22 -0.87
CA THR A 175 -3.69 -19.48 -1.24
C THR A 175 -3.05 -20.10 -2.49
N ALA A 176 -3.02 -21.44 -2.56
CA ALA A 176 -2.60 -22.15 -3.77
C ALA A 176 -3.76 -22.33 -4.77
N LYS A 177 -5.02 -22.14 -4.33
CA LYS A 177 -6.20 -22.29 -5.18
C LYS A 177 -6.54 -20.95 -5.82
N ARG A 178 -5.91 -20.69 -6.97
CA ARG A 178 -6.07 -19.44 -7.73
C ARG A 178 -6.53 -19.75 -9.14
N VAL A 179 -7.61 -19.12 -9.59
CA VAL A 179 -8.18 -19.32 -10.93
C VAL A 179 -8.42 -17.95 -11.56
N VAL A 180 -7.78 -17.69 -12.71
CA VAL A 180 -8.06 -16.52 -13.52
C VAL A 180 -9.21 -16.84 -14.45
N VAL A 181 -10.30 -16.09 -14.35
CA VAL A 181 -11.47 -16.21 -15.24
C VAL A 181 -11.48 -15.01 -16.16
N ILE A 182 -11.48 -15.27 -17.47
CA ILE A 182 -11.71 -14.24 -18.49
C ILE A 182 -13.12 -14.40 -19.02
N ASN A 183 -13.88 -13.31 -19.00
CA ASN A 183 -15.20 -13.22 -19.60
C ASN A 183 -15.11 -12.33 -20.85
N LEU A 184 -15.34 -12.93 -22.01
CA LEU A 184 -15.31 -12.25 -23.31
C LEU A 184 -16.73 -12.08 -23.83
N PRO A 185 -17.10 -10.89 -24.33
CA PRO A 185 -18.44 -10.63 -24.82
C PRO A 185 -18.79 -11.58 -25.98
N GLY A 186 -19.89 -12.33 -25.82
CA GLY A 186 -20.40 -13.26 -26.83
C GLY A 186 -19.61 -14.56 -27.02
N GLN A 187 -18.53 -14.79 -26.27
CA GLN A 187 -17.69 -16.00 -26.35
C GLN A 187 -17.69 -16.85 -25.08
N GLY A 188 -18.31 -16.35 -24.01
CA GLY A 188 -18.38 -17.04 -22.73
C GLY A 188 -17.18 -16.84 -21.82
N TYR A 189 -17.14 -17.60 -20.73
CA TYR A 189 -16.06 -17.53 -19.76
C TYR A 189 -15.05 -18.66 -19.99
N ARG A 190 -13.77 -18.35 -19.77
CA ARG A 190 -12.66 -19.31 -19.77
C ARG A 190 -11.90 -19.15 -18.46
N ALA A 191 -11.65 -20.27 -17.78
CA ALA A 191 -11.00 -20.30 -16.50
C ALA A 191 -9.65 -21.03 -16.59
N PHE A 192 -8.61 -20.37 -16.07
CA PHE A 192 -7.24 -20.85 -16.05
C PHE A 192 -6.76 -20.97 -14.61
N ARG A 193 -6.27 -22.13 -14.22
CA ARG A 193 -5.71 -22.36 -12.88
C ARG A 193 -4.26 -21.92 -12.84
N LEU A 194 -3.96 -20.98 -11.97
CA LEU A 194 -2.59 -20.57 -11.69
C LEU A 194 -1.93 -21.64 -10.82
N ARG A 195 -0.92 -22.33 -11.35
CA ARG A 195 -0.15 -23.36 -10.62
C ARG A 195 0.97 -22.70 -9.81
N LEU A 196 0.58 -21.81 -8.90
CA LEU A 196 1.49 -21.08 -8.02
C LEU A 196 1.38 -21.62 -6.59
N PRO A 197 2.50 -21.72 -5.85
CA PRO A 197 2.42 -22.01 -4.42
C PRO A 197 1.71 -20.88 -3.67
N ALA A 198 1.27 -21.15 -2.43
CA ALA A 198 0.58 -20.17 -1.59
C ALA A 198 1.39 -18.89 -1.39
N ASN A 199 2.72 -19.01 -1.28
CA ASN A 199 3.66 -17.89 -1.22
C ASN A 199 4.64 -17.98 -2.41
N PRO A 200 4.30 -17.42 -3.59
CA PRO A 200 5.15 -17.49 -4.76
C PRO A 200 6.31 -16.50 -4.66
N SER A 201 7.50 -16.92 -5.11
CA SER A 201 8.65 -16.03 -5.24
C SER A 201 8.54 -15.19 -6.52
N PRO A 202 8.99 -13.92 -6.50
CA PRO A 202 9.08 -13.10 -7.70
C PRO A 202 9.93 -13.76 -8.79
N SER A 203 9.53 -13.58 -10.05
CA SER A 203 10.24 -14.07 -11.24
C SER A 203 10.17 -13.03 -12.34
N ASN A 204 11.32 -12.70 -12.91
CA ASN A 204 11.40 -11.79 -14.06
C ASN A 204 10.93 -12.47 -15.36
N GLU A 205 10.96 -13.79 -15.41
CA GLU A 205 10.62 -14.58 -16.59
C GLU A 205 9.19 -15.12 -16.51
N PHE A 206 8.50 -15.09 -17.65
CA PHE A 206 7.19 -15.73 -17.80
C PHE A 206 7.34 -17.24 -17.89
N GLY A 207 6.45 -17.95 -17.18
CA GLY A 207 6.35 -19.40 -17.26
C GLY A 207 5.87 -19.92 -18.63
N PRO A 208 5.73 -21.25 -18.76
CA PRO A 208 5.20 -21.87 -19.97
C PRO A 208 3.74 -21.49 -20.22
N TRP A 209 3.29 -21.67 -21.46
CA TRP A 209 1.90 -21.46 -21.83
C TRP A 209 1.01 -22.60 -21.31
N HIS A 210 -0.13 -22.23 -20.73
CA HIS A 210 -1.13 -23.13 -20.17
C HIS A 210 -2.47 -22.95 -20.88
N LEU A 211 -3.10 -24.06 -21.22
CA LEU A 211 -4.44 -24.12 -21.81
C LEU A 211 -5.53 -23.84 -20.75
N PRO A 212 -6.75 -23.45 -21.15
CA PRO A 212 -7.86 -23.28 -20.21
C PRO A 212 -8.21 -24.61 -19.52
N ASP A 213 -8.37 -24.58 -18.19
CA ASP A 213 -8.76 -25.76 -17.41
C ASP A 213 -10.28 -25.99 -17.43
N ARG A 214 -11.06 -24.91 -17.60
CA ARG A 214 -12.53 -24.99 -17.72
C ARG A 214 -13.05 -23.92 -18.68
N THR A 215 -13.99 -24.30 -19.53
CA THR A 215 -14.74 -23.40 -20.41
C THR A 215 -16.22 -23.49 -20.08
N GLY A 216 -16.96 -22.38 -20.18
CA GLY A 216 -18.41 -22.41 -19.96
C GLY A 216 -19.14 -21.19 -20.51
N GLY A 217 -20.42 -21.40 -20.86
CA GLY A 217 -21.38 -20.34 -21.17
C GLY A 217 -21.21 -19.65 -22.53
N GLY A 218 -21.64 -20.29 -23.61
CA GLY A 218 -21.94 -19.64 -24.89
C GLY A 218 -22.93 -20.52 -25.64
N ILE A 219 -23.94 -19.95 -26.31
CA ILE A 219 -24.88 -20.70 -27.15
C ILE A 219 -24.03 -21.58 -28.07
N SER A 220 -24.28 -22.89 -28.07
CA SER A 220 -23.61 -23.86 -28.92
C SER A 220 -23.88 -23.54 -30.40
N THR A 221 -23.16 -22.57 -30.95
CA THR A 221 -23.06 -22.37 -32.37
C THR A 221 -21.78 -23.05 -32.83
N VAL A 222 -22.01 -24.04 -33.69
CA VAL A 222 -21.18 -24.93 -34.53
C VAL A 222 -19.76 -24.47 -34.96
N PHE A 223 -19.25 -23.31 -34.53
CA PHE A 223 -17.87 -22.85 -34.71
C PHE A 223 -17.18 -22.57 -33.36
N ALA A 224 -17.10 -23.57 -32.48
CA ALA A 224 -16.22 -23.47 -31.33
C ALA A 224 -14.77 -23.40 -31.84
N VAL A 225 -14.17 -22.20 -31.82
CA VAL A 225 -12.73 -22.04 -32.04
C VAL A 225 -12.03 -23.04 -31.10
N PRO A 226 -11.10 -23.87 -31.60
CA PRO A 226 -10.42 -24.86 -30.76
C PRO A 226 -9.94 -24.21 -29.47
N ASP A 227 -10.23 -24.83 -28.32
CA ASP A 227 -9.83 -24.29 -27.01
C ASP A 227 -8.30 -24.09 -26.92
N ASP A 228 -7.55 -24.78 -27.78
CA ASP A 228 -6.12 -24.67 -28.06
C ASP A 228 -5.67 -23.28 -28.56
N ALA A 229 -6.60 -22.46 -29.04
CA ALA A 229 -6.33 -21.10 -29.49
C ALA A 229 -6.08 -20.13 -28.32
N TYR A 230 -6.61 -20.46 -27.14
CA TYR A 230 -6.45 -19.67 -25.92
C TYR A 230 -5.37 -20.28 -25.04
N ALA A 231 -4.45 -19.43 -24.56
CA ALA A 231 -3.44 -19.87 -23.62
C ALA A 231 -3.06 -18.73 -22.68
N ILE A 232 -2.75 -19.05 -21.43
CA ILE A 232 -2.23 -18.10 -20.44
C ILE A 232 -0.78 -18.42 -20.11
N ARG A 233 0.04 -17.40 -19.90
CA ARG A 233 1.30 -17.52 -19.15
C ARG A 233 1.35 -16.42 -18.11
N TYR A 234 2.16 -16.61 -17.09
CA TYR A 234 2.20 -15.67 -15.97
C TYR A 234 3.59 -15.61 -15.34
N ARG A 235 3.86 -14.51 -14.65
CA ARG A 235 5.03 -14.30 -13.78
C ARG A 235 4.60 -13.58 -12.51
N VAL A 236 5.45 -13.65 -11.49
CA VAL A 236 5.19 -13.05 -10.17
C VAL A 236 6.07 -11.81 -10.06
N LEU A 237 5.46 -10.68 -9.75
CA LEU A 237 6.11 -9.38 -9.51
C LEU A 237 6.49 -9.24 -8.04
#